data_AF-A0A3S3W9I3-F1
#
_entry.id   AF-A0A3S3W9I3-F1
#
_cell.length_a   1.000
_cell.length_b   1.000
_cell.length_c   1.000
_cell.angle_alpha   90.00
_cell.angle_beta   90.00
_cell.angle_gamma   90.00
#
_symmetry.space_group_name_H-M   'P 1'
#
loop_
_entity.id
_entity.type
_entity.pdbx_description
1 polymer ?
#
loop_
_entity_poly.entity_id
_entity_poly.type
_entity_poly.pdbx_seq_one_letter_code
_entity_poly.pdbx_strand_id
1 'polypeptide(L)'
;MTKAEIIAAVAEILSKLTDDHARADALLEAYNAIEPRSIRGDKASRFKGADLGFGPIIARRLRAAGRGEMIFTRSGINSAVNFHPIEVLLHIIKGCR
;
A
#
# COMPACT_ATOMS: atom_id res chain seq x y z
N MET A 1 -12.62 -10.75 -5.25
CA MET A 1 -12.13 -9.68 -6.13
C MET A 1 -10.88 -10.16 -6.84
N THR A 2 -10.78 -9.96 -8.15
CA THR A 2 -9.56 -10.21 -8.93
C THR A 2 -8.49 -9.14 -8.64
N LYS A 3 -7.25 -9.39 -9.05
CA LYS A 3 -6.16 -8.41 -8.89
C LYS A 3 -6.47 -7.08 -9.59
N ALA A 4 -7.06 -7.15 -10.78
CA ALA A 4 -7.47 -5.97 -11.55
C ALA A 4 -8.61 -5.21 -10.85
N GLU A 5 -9.60 -5.91 -10.30
CA GLU A 5 -10.70 -5.29 -9.54
C GLU A 5 -10.19 -4.55 -8.29
N ILE A 6 -9.21 -5.13 -7.58
CA ILE A 6 -8.60 -4.47 -6.41
C ILE A 6 -7.84 -3.21 -6.82
N ILE A 7 -7.04 -3.29 -7.89
CA ILE A 7 -6.30 -2.13 -8.41
C ILE A 7 -7.27 -1.01 -8.81
N ALA A 8 -8.32 -1.35 -9.56
CA ALA A 8 -9.32 -0.38 -10.01
C ALA A 8 -10.06 0.27 -8.85
N ALA A 9 -10.49 -0.52 -7.85
CA ALA A 9 -11.19 -0.01 -6.67
C ALA A 9 -10.30 0.92 -5.83
N VAL A 10 -9.03 0.56 -5.63
CA VAL A 10 -8.07 1.43 -4.92
C VAL A 10 -7.84 2.73 -5.70
N ALA A 11 -7.62 2.65 -7.01
CA ALA A 11 -7.40 3.82 -7.85
C ALA A 11 -8.62 4.77 -7.83
N GLU A 12 -9.85 4.23 -7.85
CA GLU A 12 -11.08 5.00 -7.75
C GLU A 12 -11.23 5.72 -6.39
N ILE A 13 -10.84 5.07 -5.30
CA ILE A 13 -10.90 5.70 -3.96
C ILE A 13 -9.85 6.79 -3.83
N LEU A 14 -8.62 6.52 -4.27
CA LEU A 14 -7.53 7.49 -4.15
C LEU A 14 -7.68 8.67 -5.12
N SER A 15 -8.38 8.51 -6.24
CA SER A 15 -8.69 9.63 -7.15
C SER A 15 -9.62 10.66 -6.50
N LYS A 16 -10.43 10.27 -5.51
CA LYS A 16 -11.31 11.16 -4.73
C LYS A 16 -10.55 11.97 -3.67
N LEU A 17 -9.30 11.60 -3.36
CA LEU A 17 -8.45 12.34 -2.44
C LEU A 17 -7.72 13.47 -3.17
N THR A 18 -7.73 14.65 -2.55
CA THR A 18 -7.36 15.94 -3.16
C THR A 18 -5.89 16.05 -3.57
N ASP A 19 -5.00 15.33 -2.90
CA ASP A 19 -3.57 15.35 -3.18
C ASP A 19 -2.85 14.08 -2.67
N ASP A 20 -1.57 13.96 -3.04
CA ASP A 20 -0.71 12.84 -2.64
C ASP A 20 -0.44 12.77 -1.13
N HIS A 21 -0.62 13.86 -0.39
CA HIS A 21 -0.51 13.82 1.07
C HIS A 21 -1.73 13.11 1.67
N ALA A 22 -2.94 13.51 1.29
CA ALA A 22 -4.18 12.85 1.73
C ALA A 22 -4.20 11.36 1.35
N ARG A 23 -3.72 11.01 0.15
CA ARG A 23 -3.56 9.60 -0.26
C ARG A 23 -2.59 8.84 0.63
N ALA A 24 -1.47 9.46 0.97
CA ALA A 24 -0.50 8.85 1.87
C ALA A 24 -1.05 8.68 3.29
N ASP A 25 -1.84 9.64 3.79
CA ASP A 25 -2.45 9.56 5.12
C ASP A 25 -3.49 8.44 5.20
N ALA A 26 -4.37 8.30 4.20
CA ALA A 26 -5.30 7.17 4.12
C ALA A 26 -4.59 5.81 4.05
N LEU A 27 -3.48 5.73 3.29
CA LEU A 27 -2.65 4.53 3.26
C LEU A 27 -1.98 4.23 4.61
N LEU A 28 -1.47 5.26 5.29
CA LEU A 28 -0.84 5.13 6.61
C LEU A 28 -1.83 4.65 7.66
N GLU A 29 -3.04 5.18 7.64
CA GLU A 29 -4.14 4.75 8.50
C GLU A 29 -4.45 3.27 8.29
N ALA A 30 -4.64 2.85 7.03
CA ALA A 30 -4.87 1.45 6.69
C ALA A 30 -3.71 0.53 7.14
N TYR A 31 -2.46 1.00 7.01
CA TYR A 31 -1.28 0.28 7.51
C TYR A 31 -1.23 0.18 9.04
N ASN A 32 -1.73 1.17 9.77
CA ASN A 32 -1.78 1.15 11.23
C ASN A 32 -2.90 0.25 11.75
N ALA A 33 -3.95 0.04 10.97
CA ALA A 33 -5.07 -0.84 11.31
C ALA A 33 -4.78 -2.34 11.10
N ILE A 34 -3.60 -2.69 10.57
CA ILE A 34 -3.27 -4.07 10.17
C ILE A 34 -1.96 -4.49 10.82
N GLU A 35 -1.95 -5.71 11.36
CA GLU A 35 -0.75 -6.32 11.92
C GLU A 35 0.35 -6.46 10.84
N PRO A 36 1.57 -5.94 11.09
CA PRO A 36 2.67 -6.06 10.15
C PRO A 36 3.03 -7.53 9.87
N ARG A 37 3.15 -7.90 8.58
CA ARG A 37 3.63 -9.22 8.16
C ARG A 37 4.54 -9.14 6.95
N SER A 38 5.41 -10.13 6.81
CA SER A 38 6.17 -10.32 5.56
C SER A 38 5.24 -10.79 4.44
N ILE A 39 5.31 -10.13 3.28
CA ILE A 39 4.66 -10.57 2.03
C ILE A 39 5.66 -11.11 0.99
N ARG A 40 6.91 -11.35 1.42
CA ARG A 40 7.94 -11.98 0.60
C ARG A 40 7.48 -13.39 0.20
N GLY A 41 7.33 -13.61 -1.11
CA GLY A 41 6.89 -14.90 -1.66
C GLY A 41 5.37 -15.00 -1.91
N ASP A 42 4.58 -14.13 -1.28
CA ASP A 42 3.13 -14.05 -1.45
C ASP A 42 2.79 -13.24 -2.72
N LYS A 43 3.01 -13.85 -3.89
CA LYS A 43 2.82 -13.19 -5.19
C LYS A 43 1.35 -12.82 -5.47
N ALA A 44 0.42 -13.57 -4.90
CA ALA A 44 -1.01 -13.39 -5.09
C ALA A 44 -1.52 -12.17 -4.30
N SER A 45 -1.06 -12.01 -3.06
CA SER A 45 -1.57 -10.99 -2.14
C SER A 45 -0.69 -9.73 -2.06
N ARG A 46 0.20 -9.53 -3.04
CA ARG A 46 1.06 -8.34 -3.14
C ARG A 46 0.80 -7.52 -4.40
N PHE A 47 0.81 -6.21 -4.23
CA PHE A 47 0.48 -5.23 -5.26
C PHE A 47 1.60 -4.20 -5.38
N LYS A 48 2.04 -3.87 -6.59
CA LYS A 48 3.06 -2.84 -6.77
C LYS A 48 2.42 -1.47 -6.57
N GLY A 49 3.08 -0.57 -5.86
CA GLY A 49 2.61 0.81 -5.69
C GLY A 49 2.40 1.52 -7.03
N ALA A 50 3.25 1.25 -8.02
CA ALA A 50 3.10 1.79 -9.38
C ALA A 50 1.78 1.37 -10.05
N ASP A 51 1.36 0.11 -9.87
CA ASP A 51 0.09 -0.39 -10.43
C ASP A 51 -1.12 0.27 -9.75
N LEU A 52 -0.94 0.76 -8.51
CA LEU A 52 -1.96 1.43 -7.71
C LEU A 52 -1.96 2.96 -7.90
N GLY A 53 -1.09 3.48 -8.77
CA GLY A 53 -0.95 4.93 -8.99
C GLY A 53 -0.21 5.66 -7.86
N PHE A 54 0.56 4.97 -7.03
CA PHE A 54 1.26 5.61 -5.91
C PHE A 54 2.48 6.38 -6.41
N GLY A 55 2.39 7.70 -6.32
CA GLY A 55 3.49 8.60 -6.64
C GLY A 55 4.68 8.48 -5.68
N PRO A 56 5.83 9.10 -6.03
CA PRO A 56 7.04 9.08 -5.20
C PRO A 56 6.83 9.64 -3.79
N ILE A 57 5.94 10.62 -3.63
CA ILE A 57 5.63 11.24 -2.33
C ILE A 57 4.99 10.22 -1.39
N ILE A 58 4.00 9.46 -1.87
CA ILE A 58 3.32 8.41 -1.09
C ILE A 58 4.34 7.36 -0.66
N ALA A 59 5.17 6.86 -1.59
CA ALA A 59 6.21 5.89 -1.29
C ALA A 59 7.21 6.42 -0.24
N ARG A 60 7.61 7.70 -0.33
CA ARG A 60 8.52 8.33 0.65
C ARG A 60 7.88 8.43 2.03
N ARG A 61 6.61 8.86 2.13
CA ARG A 61 5.91 8.99 3.42
C ARG A 61 5.71 7.64 4.10
N LEU A 62 5.30 6.61 3.34
CA LEU A 62 5.16 5.26 3.87
C LEU A 62 6.49 4.73 4.39
N ARG A 63 7.59 4.89 3.64
CA ARG A 63 8.93 4.49 4.09
C ARG A 63 9.36 5.21 5.36
N ALA A 64 9.11 6.52 5.46
CA ALA A 64 9.45 7.31 6.65
C ALA A 64 8.70 6.83 7.91
N ALA A 65 7.49 6.28 7.73
CA ALA A 65 6.70 5.68 8.80
C ALA A 65 6.98 4.19 9.03
N GLY A 66 7.98 3.60 8.35
CA GLY A 66 8.26 2.16 8.42
C GLY A 66 7.16 1.27 7.81
N ARG A 67 6.34 1.82 6.91
CA ARG A 67 5.25 1.15 6.18
C ARG A 67 5.59 0.93 4.70
N GLY A 68 4.80 0.11 4.00
CA GLY A 68 5.18 -0.44 2.69
C GLY A 68 5.88 -1.80 2.83
N GLU A 69 6.04 -2.55 1.73
CA GLU A 69 6.89 -3.74 1.75
C GLU A 69 8.34 -3.32 2.01
N MET A 70 8.68 -3.25 3.29
CA MET A 70 9.92 -3.81 3.78
C MET A 70 9.89 -5.25 3.31
N ILE A 71 10.57 -5.53 2.19
CA ILE A 71 11.10 -6.87 2.03
C ILE A 71 11.96 -7.01 3.28
N PHE A 72 11.49 -7.76 4.27
CA PHE A 72 12.32 -8.24 5.35
C PHE A 72 13.35 -9.16 4.68
N THR A 73 14.36 -8.56 4.05
CA THR A 73 15.68 -9.13 4.08
C THR A 73 16.07 -9.09 5.55
N ARG A 74 16.86 -10.05 6.02
CA ARG A 74 17.54 -9.95 7.32
C ARG A 74 18.30 -8.61 7.50
N SER A 75 18.49 -7.85 6.42
CA SER A 75 19.19 -6.57 6.34
C SER A 75 18.31 -5.30 6.25
N GLY A 76 16.97 -5.39 6.30
CA GLY A 76 16.09 -4.21 6.39
C GLY A 76 15.98 -3.31 5.17
N ILE A 77 16.24 -3.81 3.94
CA ILE A 77 16.22 -2.98 2.74
C ILE A 77 14.83 -3.00 2.10
N ASN A 78 14.14 -1.85 2.13
CA ASN A 78 12.90 -1.60 1.39
C ASN A 78 13.14 -1.85 -0.11
N SER A 79 12.33 -2.70 -0.74
CA SER A 79 12.47 -2.91 -2.18
C SER A 79 12.15 -1.62 -2.92
N ALA A 80 12.93 -1.32 -3.95
CA ALA A 80 12.67 -0.18 -4.82
C ALA A 80 11.25 -0.22 -5.43
N VAL A 81 10.65 -1.42 -5.51
CA VAL A 81 9.39 -1.71 -6.20
C VAL A 81 8.15 -1.40 -5.34
N ASN A 82 8.31 -1.08 -4.05
CA ASN A 82 7.25 -0.64 -3.12
C ASN A 82 5.96 -1.48 -3.23
N PHE A 83 5.97 -2.69 -2.68
CA PHE A 83 4.78 -3.54 -2.69
C PHE A 83 3.87 -3.27 -1.49
N HIS A 84 2.59 -3.63 -1.63
CA HIS A 84 1.55 -3.45 -0.63
C HIS A 84 0.79 -4.78 -0.43
N PRO A 85 0.52 -5.16 0.82
CA PRO A 85 -0.31 -6.33 1.14
C PRO A 85 -1.76 -6.06 0.75
N ILE A 86 -2.47 -7.10 0.32
CA ILE A 86 -3.89 -7.03 -0.06
C ILE A 86 -4.76 -6.48 1.06
N GLU A 87 -4.44 -6.80 2.32
CA GLU A 87 -5.23 -6.42 3.49
C GLU A 87 -5.31 -4.90 3.64
N VAL A 88 -4.22 -4.18 3.38
CA VAL A 88 -4.18 -2.71 3.40
C VAL A 88 -5.11 -2.14 2.35
N LEU A 89 -5.10 -2.73 1.15
CA LEU A 89 -5.95 -2.29 0.05
C LEU A 89 -7.43 -2.58 0.34
N LEU A 90 -7.73 -3.75 0.91
CA LEU A 90 -9.09 -4.11 1.31
C LEU A 90 -9.61 -3.24 2.45
N HIS A 91 -8.74 -2.78 3.35
CA HIS A 91 -9.11 -1.84 4.40
C HIS A 91 -9.52 -0.49 3.79
N ILE A 92 -8.74 0.04 2.84
CA ILE A 92 -9.09 1.24 2.08
C ILE A 92 -10.44 1.07 1.36
N ILE A 93 -10.63 -0.08 0.70
CA ILE A 93 -11.87 -0.38 -0.05
C ILE A 93 -13.10 -0.44 0.85
N LYS A 94 -12.98 -1.02 2.05
CA LYS A 94 -14.08 -1.13 3.01
C LYS A 94 -14.40 0.20 3.72
N GLY A 95 -13.58 1.22 3.50
CA GLY A 95 -13.61 2.49 4.21
C GLY A 95 -12.84 2.37 5.53
N CYS A 96 -11.90 3.30 5.75
CA CYS A 96 -11.34 3.56 7.07
C CYS A 96 -12.53 3.82 8.02
N ARG A 97 -12.68 3.00 9.05
CA ARG A 97 -13.68 3.14 10.11
C ARG A 97 -12.98 3.43 11.42
#